data_AF-V4HV42-F1
#
_entry.id   AF-V4HV42-F1
#
_cell.length_a   1.000
_cell.length_b   1.000
_cell.length_c   1.000
_cell.angle_alpha   90.00
_cell.angle_beta   90.00
_cell.angle_gamma   90.00
#
_symmetry.space_group_name_H-M   'P 1'
#
loop_
_entity.id
_entity.type
_entity.pdbx_description
1 polymer ?
#
loop_
_entity_poly.entity_id
_entity_poly.type
_entity_poly.pdbx_seq_one_letter_code
_entity_poly.pdbx_strand_id
1 'polypeptide(L)'
;MKTRTASALVSLCILSGTFKTHAKVFTCSGIVTNVISKYDQFEVRYKSAQTGEQMAPIWIYETHAYLLGPVLKAIEAGKKFNTEYMLVLENRASDDILCMAGHALIAITKK
;
A
#
# COMPACT_ATOMS: atom_id res chain seq x y z
N MET A 1 33.54 -33.95 48.19
CA MET A 1 33.93 -33.63 46.81
C MET A 1 33.05 -34.43 45.85
N LYS A 2 32.02 -33.81 45.28
CA LYS A 2 31.30 -34.25 44.06
C LYS A 2 30.30 -33.16 43.70
N THR A 3 30.66 -32.36 42.71
CA THR A 3 29.81 -31.32 42.13
C THR A 3 29.60 -31.62 40.66
N ARG A 4 28.42 -31.19 40.18
CA ARG A 4 28.00 -31.07 38.78
C ARG A 4 27.55 -32.41 38.18
N THR A 5 26.39 -32.49 37.56
CA THR A 5 25.95 -31.65 36.45
C THR A 5 24.42 -31.51 36.40
N ALA A 6 23.91 -30.32 36.69
CA ALA A 6 22.61 -29.87 36.19
C ALA A 6 22.89 -28.74 35.19
N SER A 7 22.85 -29.05 33.91
CA SER A 7 22.79 -28.04 32.83
C SER A 7 22.39 -28.71 31.54
N ALA A 8 21.10 -28.93 31.40
CA ALA A 8 20.44 -29.02 30.10
C ALA A 8 19.18 -28.17 30.23
N LEU A 9 18.85 -27.40 29.19
CA LEU A 9 17.72 -26.47 29.05
C LEU A 9 18.04 -24.98 29.27
N VAL A 10 18.97 -24.44 28.48
CA VAL A 10 18.88 -23.04 28.03
C VAL A 10 19.18 -23.00 26.54
N SER A 11 18.29 -23.55 25.71
CA SER A 11 18.44 -23.44 24.25
C SER A 11 17.10 -23.53 23.52
N LEU A 12 16.12 -22.72 23.93
CA LEU A 12 14.82 -22.68 23.26
C LEU A 12 14.15 -21.29 23.30
N CYS A 13 14.90 -20.21 23.06
CA CYS A 13 14.34 -18.87 22.88
C CYS A 13 14.76 -18.16 21.58
N ILE A 14 15.41 -18.84 20.64
CA ILE A 14 15.90 -18.20 19.40
C ILE A 14 14.98 -18.46 18.18
N LEU A 15 14.02 -19.39 18.26
CA LEU A 15 13.13 -19.76 17.15
C LEU A 15 11.75 -19.10 17.18
N SER A 16 11.65 -17.82 17.51
CA SER A 16 10.42 -17.04 17.30
C SER A 16 10.67 -15.69 16.62
N GLY A 17 11.73 -15.63 15.80
CA GLY A 17 11.83 -14.62 14.76
C GLY A 17 10.81 -14.90 13.67
N THR A 18 9.55 -14.53 13.89
CA THR A 18 8.60 -14.37 12.79
C THR A 18 9.18 -13.24 11.92
N PHE A 19 9.75 -13.59 10.78
CA PHE A 19 10.13 -12.61 9.76
C PHE A 19 8.83 -11.91 9.33
N LYS A 20 8.51 -10.78 9.97
CA LYS A 20 7.52 -9.86 9.44
C LYS A 20 8.11 -9.38 8.12
N THR A 21 7.58 -9.89 7.01
CA THR A 21 7.81 -9.30 5.69
C THR A 21 7.50 -7.81 5.83
N HIS A 22 8.53 -6.96 5.78
CA HIS A 22 8.35 -5.53 5.94
C HIS A 22 7.49 -5.01 4.79
N ALA A 23 6.39 -4.33 5.09
CA ALA A 23 5.57 -3.71 4.07
C ALA A 23 6.44 -2.72 3.26
N LYS A 24 6.42 -2.85 1.93
CA LYS A 24 7.20 -1.96 1.05
C LYS A 24 6.38 -0.75 0.68
N VAL A 25 6.97 0.43 0.86
CA VAL A 25 6.37 1.70 0.45
C VAL A 25 7.03 2.17 -0.83
N PHE A 26 6.23 2.48 -1.84
CA PHE A 26 6.69 2.96 -3.14
C PHE A 26 5.68 3.95 -3.72
N THR A 27 5.99 4.52 -4.88
CA THR A 27 5.11 5.51 -5.50
C THR A 27 4.73 5.12 -6.92
N CYS A 28 3.48 5.39 -7.25
CA CYS A 28 2.96 5.40 -8.61
C CYS A 28 2.52 6.82 -8.95
N SER A 29 2.40 7.15 -10.22
CA SER A 29 1.85 8.44 -10.64
C SER A 29 0.78 8.27 -11.70
N GLY A 30 -0.18 9.17 -11.71
CA GLY A 30 -1.19 9.24 -12.74
C GLY A 30 -2.33 10.18 -12.40
N ILE A 31 -3.31 10.22 -13.29
CA ILE A 31 -4.49 11.08 -13.15
C ILE A 31 -5.60 10.23 -12.54
N VAL A 32 -6.03 10.58 -11.33
CA VAL A 32 -7.11 9.88 -10.63
C VAL A 32 -8.42 10.15 -11.34
N THR A 33 -9.17 9.10 -11.69
CA THR A 33 -10.37 9.18 -12.53
C THR A 33 -11.65 8.80 -11.82
N ASN A 34 -11.58 7.86 -10.87
CA ASN A 34 -12.76 7.40 -10.14
C ASN A 34 -12.42 6.74 -8.80
N VAL A 35 -13.42 6.63 -7.93
CA VAL A 35 -13.39 5.80 -6.71
C VAL A 35 -14.70 5.05 -6.59
N ILE A 36 -14.64 3.76 -6.31
CA ILE A 36 -15.80 2.86 -6.25
C ILE A 36 -15.78 2.10 -4.93
N SER A 37 -16.89 2.04 -4.21
CA SER A 37 -17.01 1.16 -3.05
C SER A 37 -17.19 -0.29 -3.50
N LYS A 38 -16.33 -1.20 -3.01
CA LYS A 38 -16.31 -2.62 -3.38
C LYS A 38 -15.65 -3.44 -2.26
N TYR A 39 -16.26 -4.56 -1.87
CA TYR A 39 -15.76 -5.45 -0.81
C TYR A 39 -15.44 -4.72 0.50
N ASP A 40 -16.34 -3.84 0.95
CA ASP A 40 -16.17 -3.01 2.15
C ASP A 40 -14.93 -2.10 2.14
N GLN A 41 -14.38 -1.84 0.95
CA GLN A 41 -13.24 -0.97 0.72
C GLN A 41 -13.52 -0.05 -0.46
N PHE A 42 -12.55 0.79 -0.83
CA PHE A 42 -12.67 1.68 -1.97
C PHE A 42 -11.59 1.42 -3.02
N GLU A 43 -12.02 1.06 -4.22
CA GLU A 43 -11.19 0.86 -5.41
C GLU A 43 -10.96 2.23 -6.08
N VAL A 44 -9.73 2.72 -6.04
CA VAL A 44 -9.32 3.96 -6.71
C VAL A 44 -8.78 3.64 -8.10
N ARG A 45 -9.35 4.28 -9.11
CA ARG A 45 -8.95 4.16 -10.51
C ARG A 45 -8.19 5.39 -10.95
N TYR A 46 -7.12 5.16 -11.69
CA TYR A 46 -6.30 6.22 -12.27
C TYR A 46 -5.76 5.77 -13.63
N LYS A 47 -5.35 6.74 -14.45
CA LYS A 47 -4.74 6.51 -15.75
C LYS A 47 -3.32 7.04 -15.80
N SER A 48 -2.49 6.45 -16.65
CA SER A 48 -1.15 6.98 -16.95
C SER A 48 -1.28 8.39 -17.51
N ALA A 49 -0.53 9.34 -16.97
CA ALA A 49 -0.47 10.69 -17.52
C ALA A 49 0.25 10.73 -18.88
N GLN A 50 1.10 9.73 -19.15
CA GLN A 50 1.90 9.64 -20.37
C GLN A 50 1.15 8.94 -21.51
N THR A 51 0.55 7.77 -21.23
CA THR A 51 -0.10 6.94 -22.25
C THR A 51 -1.62 7.09 -22.26
N GLY A 52 -2.22 7.64 -21.20
CA GLY A 52 -3.67 7.71 -21.03
C GLY A 52 -4.32 6.36 -20.68
N GLU A 53 -3.55 5.29 -20.62
CA GLU A 53 -4.03 3.94 -20.34
C GLU A 53 -4.49 3.78 -18.90
N GLN A 54 -5.49 2.92 -18.70
CA GLN A 54 -6.00 2.60 -17.39
C GLN A 54 -4.97 1.80 -16.60
N MET A 55 -4.58 2.33 -15.43
CA MET A 55 -3.65 1.65 -14.53
C MET A 55 -4.40 0.65 -13.64
N ALA A 56 -3.63 -0.28 -13.06
CA ALA A 56 -4.16 -1.23 -12.10
C ALA A 56 -4.78 -0.48 -10.89
N PRO A 57 -5.93 -0.93 -10.38
CA PRO A 57 -6.59 -0.24 -9.28
C PRO A 57 -5.82 -0.39 -7.97
N ILE A 58 -5.90 0.65 -7.14
CA ILE A 58 -5.35 0.67 -5.79
C ILE A 58 -6.48 0.78 -4.78
N TRP A 59 -6.22 0.33 -3.55
CA TRP A 59 -7.26 0.18 -2.55
C TRP A 59 -7.09 1.16 -1.40
N ILE A 60 -8.17 1.83 -1.01
CA ILE A 60 -8.28 2.49 0.28
C ILE A 60 -9.01 1.51 1.21
N TYR A 61 -8.25 0.97 2.15
CA TYR A 61 -8.76 0.16 3.25
C TYR A 61 -9.45 1.06 4.29
N GLU A 62 -10.32 0.46 5.10
CA GLU A 62 -11.04 1.17 6.17
C GLU A 62 -10.11 1.99 7.08
N THR A 63 -8.94 1.43 7.44
CA THR A 63 -7.91 2.11 8.25
C THR A 63 -7.36 3.39 7.61
N HIS A 64 -7.59 3.59 6.31
CA HIS A 64 -7.13 4.73 5.53
C HIS A 64 -8.29 5.56 4.94
N ALA A 65 -9.52 5.40 5.44
CA ALA A 65 -10.69 6.12 4.93
C ALA A 65 -10.54 7.66 4.92
N TYR A 66 -9.63 8.21 5.73
CA TYR A 66 -9.23 9.62 5.70
C TYR A 66 -8.72 10.09 4.32
N LEU A 67 -8.29 9.18 3.45
CA LEU A 67 -7.83 9.46 2.08
C LEU A 67 -8.97 9.68 1.08
N LEU A 68 -10.22 9.36 1.42
CA LEU A 68 -11.36 9.57 0.51
C LEU A 68 -11.53 11.03 0.11
N GLY A 69 -11.43 11.97 1.06
CA GLY A 69 -11.51 13.39 0.77
C GLY A 69 -10.44 13.86 -0.24
N PRO A 70 -9.14 13.60 0.02
CA PRO A 70 -8.06 13.85 -0.93
C PRO A 70 -8.27 13.19 -2.30
N VAL A 71 -8.74 11.94 -2.37
CA VAL A 71 -9.02 11.23 -3.63
C VAL A 71 -10.16 11.89 -4.41
N LEU A 72 -11.24 12.31 -3.74
CA LEU A 72 -12.35 13.01 -4.40
C LEU A 72 -11.88 14.34 -5.00
N LYS A 73 -11.03 15.10 -4.30
CA LYS A 73 -10.39 16.31 -4.83
C LYS A 73 -9.49 16.00 -6.04
N ALA A 74 -8.73 14.90 -5.97
CA ALA A 74 -7.88 14.47 -7.08
C ALA A 74 -8.68 14.06 -8.32
N ILE A 75 -9.85 13.42 -8.14
CA ILE A 75 -10.78 13.09 -9.23
C ILE A 75 -11.30 14.37 -9.90
N GLU A 76 -11.72 15.36 -9.13
CA GLU A 76 -12.18 16.64 -9.66
C GLU A 76 -11.07 17.34 -10.46
N ALA A 77 -9.87 17.45 -9.89
CA ALA A 77 -8.72 18.06 -10.55
C ALA A 77 -8.25 17.27 -11.79
N GLY A 78 -8.32 15.94 -11.74
CA GLY A 78 -8.02 15.06 -12.86
C GLY A 78 -8.99 15.24 -14.02
N LYS A 79 -10.29 15.35 -13.74
CA LYS A 79 -11.32 15.58 -14.77
C LYS A 79 -11.24 16.98 -15.38
N LYS A 80 -11.01 18.01 -14.56
CA LYS A 80 -11.08 19.41 -14.99
C LYS A 80 -9.78 19.93 -15.60
N PHE A 81 -8.64 19.51 -15.04
CA PHE A 81 -7.33 20.08 -15.37
C PHE A 81 -6.30 19.03 -15.78
N ASN A 82 -6.71 17.76 -15.92
CA ASN A 82 -5.80 16.64 -16.22
C ASN A 82 -4.61 16.58 -15.24
N THR A 83 -4.85 16.93 -13.97
CA THR A 83 -3.79 17.01 -12.94
C THR A 83 -3.26 15.62 -12.60
N GLU A 84 -1.94 15.46 -12.68
CA GLU A 84 -1.24 14.26 -12.24
C GLU A 84 -0.99 14.29 -10.72
N TYR A 85 -1.18 13.15 -10.08
CA TYR A 85 -0.93 12.95 -8.66
C TYR A 85 0.10 11.84 -8.46
N MET A 86 0.92 12.00 -7.42
CA MET A 86 1.76 10.95 -6.88
C MET A 86 0.96 10.18 -5.81
N LEU A 87 0.90 8.87 -5.98
CA LEU A 87 0.16 7.91 -5.16
C LEU A 87 1.21 7.11 -4.36
N VAL A 88 1.21 7.25 -3.04
CA VAL A 88 2.10 6.51 -2.15
C VAL A 88 1.40 5.23 -1.74
N LEU A 89 2.01 4.10 -2.11
CA LEU A 89 1.42 2.78 -2.00
C LEU A 89 2.19 1.92 -1.01
N GLU A 90 1.48 1.08 -0.28
CA GLU A 90 2.01 0.04 0.59
C GLU A 90 1.71 -1.34 -0.03
N ASN A 91 2.75 -2.12 -0.32
CA ASN A 91 2.62 -3.53 -0.63
C ASN A 91 2.68 -4.36 0.67
N ARG A 92 1.59 -5.06 0.96
CA ARG A 92 1.44 -5.93 2.14
C ARG A 92 1.64 -7.41 1.86
N ALA A 93 1.73 -7.81 0.60
CA ALA A 93 1.61 -9.21 0.18
C ALA A 93 2.83 -9.75 -0.58
N SER A 94 3.63 -8.90 -1.23
CA SER A 94 4.80 -9.34 -1.98
C SER A 94 5.98 -8.36 -1.89
N ASP A 95 7.14 -8.82 -2.39
CA ASP A 95 8.35 -8.01 -2.50
C ASP A 95 8.35 -7.05 -3.69
N ASP A 96 7.29 -7.06 -4.50
CA ASP A 96 7.20 -6.28 -5.74
C ASP A 96 6.83 -4.81 -5.48
N ILE A 97 7.36 -3.89 -6.29
CA ILE A 97 7.10 -2.45 -6.23
C ILE A 97 6.53 -1.90 -7.55
N LEU A 98 6.03 -2.79 -8.41
CA LEU A 98 5.33 -2.40 -9.62
C LEU A 98 3.95 -1.82 -9.31
N CYS A 99 3.46 -0.92 -10.18
CA CYS A 99 2.11 -0.34 -10.09
C CYS A 99 1.03 -1.35 -10.48
N MET A 100 0.90 -2.41 -9.70
CA MET A 100 -0.02 -3.53 -9.93
C MET A 100 -1.24 -3.47 -9.01
N ALA A 101 -2.19 -4.39 -9.22
CA ALA A 101 -3.40 -4.42 -8.42
C ALA A 101 -3.11 -4.93 -7.00
N GLY A 102 -3.89 -4.44 -6.02
CA GLY A 102 -3.86 -4.98 -4.65
C GLY A 102 -2.98 -4.22 -3.67
N HIS A 103 -2.42 -3.08 -4.05
CA HIS A 103 -1.67 -2.22 -3.13
C HIS A 103 -2.60 -1.25 -2.37
N ALA A 104 -2.22 -0.96 -1.12
CA ALA A 104 -2.94 -0.01 -0.29
C ALA A 104 -2.46 1.42 -0.56
N LEU A 105 -3.38 2.35 -0.83
CA LEU A 105 -3.06 3.78 -0.85
C LEU A 105 -2.90 4.27 0.59
N ILE A 106 -1.75 4.89 0.89
CA ILE A 106 -1.45 5.42 2.22
C ILE A 106 -1.26 6.95 2.23
N ALA A 107 -0.94 7.54 1.08
CA ALA A 107 -0.93 8.99 0.88
C ALA A 107 -1.09 9.36 -0.59
N ILE A 108 -1.58 10.57 -0.85
CA ILE A 108 -1.72 11.16 -2.19
C ILE A 108 -1.28 12.62 -2.14
N THR A 109 -0.49 13.04 -3.11
CA THR A 109 -0.09 14.44 -3.27
C THR A 109 -0.11 14.85 -4.74
N LYS A 110 -0.40 16.13 -4.98
CA LYS A 110 -0.26 16.70 -6.32
C LYS A 110 1.21 16.64 -6.74
N LYS A 111 1.47 16.27 -8.00
CA LYS A 111 2.81 16.25 -8.59
C LYS A 111 3.18 17.63 -9.15
#